data_AF-A0A7M3XZ30-F1
#
_entry.id   AF-A0A7M3XZ30-F1
#
_cell.length_a   1.000
_cell.length_b   1.000
_cell.length_c   1.000
_cell.angle_alpha   90.00
_cell.angle_beta   90.00
_cell.angle_gamma   90.00
#
_symmetry.space_group_name_H-M   'P 1'
#
loop_
_entity.id
_entity.type
_entity.pdbx_description
1 polymer ?
#
loop_
_entity_poly.entity_id
_entity_poly.type
_entity_poly.pdbx_seq_one_letter_code
_entity_poly.pdbx_strand_id
1 'polypeptide(L)' 'MPHIRVDWTQDPVSIHAEFAEELEGLFAYLKQQHGLKKRSIPMPDRENGGYVAFLYAPIDPRVLAQAIEEVA' A
#
# COMPACT_ATOMS: atom_id res chain seq x y z
N MET A 1 0.24 12.20 10.43
CA MET A 1 -0.32 10.83 10.49
C MET A 1 -0.59 10.46 9.04
N PRO A 2 0.10 9.46 8.48
CA PRO A 2 -0.11 9.08 7.11
C PRO A 2 -1.51 8.53 6.92
N HIS A 3 -2.16 8.99 5.86
CA HIS A 3 -3.54 8.64 5.53
C HIS A 3 -3.52 7.56 4.46
N ILE A 4 -3.07 6.35 4.83
CA ILE A 4 -3.07 5.20 3.92
C ILE A 4 -4.47 4.57 3.88
N ARG A 5 -5.07 4.48 2.70
CA ARG A 5 -6.36 3.83 2.43
C ARG A 5 -6.18 2.60 1.55
N VAL A 6 -6.88 1.52 1.88
CA VAL A 6 -6.90 0.30 1.06
C VAL A 6 -8.27 0.14 0.40
N ASP A 7 -8.29 -0.09 -0.91
CA ASP A 7 -9.49 -0.44 -1.66
C ASP A 7 -9.47 -1.93 -2.03
N TRP A 8 -10.28 -2.69 -1.30
CA TRP A 8 -10.45 -4.14 -1.48
C TRP A 8 -11.46 -4.50 -2.58
N THR A 9 -12.12 -3.51 -3.19
CA THR A 9 -13.11 -3.75 -4.25
C THR A 9 -12.48 -3.91 -5.64
N GLN A 10 -11.20 -3.57 -5.76
CA GLN A 10 -10.40 -3.70 -6.98
C GLN A 10 -9.63 -5.02 -6.99
N ASP A 11 -9.48 -5.62 -8.18
CA ASP A 11 -8.53 -6.70 -8.44
C ASP A 11 -7.56 -6.26 -9.56
N PRO A 12 -6.29 -5.99 -9.25
CA PRO A 12 -5.62 -6.12 -7.94
C PRO A 12 -6.06 -5.06 -6.90
N VAL A 13 -5.92 -5.40 -5.61
CA VAL A 13 -6.15 -4.49 -4.48
C VAL A 13 -5.29 -3.24 -4.64
N SER A 14 -5.89 -2.05 -4.49
CA SER A 14 -5.16 -0.78 -4.55
C SER A 14 -4.99 -0.16 -3.16
N ILE A 15 -3.85 0.51 -2.98
CA ILE A 15 -3.48 1.23 -1.77
C ILE A 15 -3.19 2.67 -2.18
N HIS A 16 -3.80 3.61 -1.47
CA HIS A 16 -3.75 5.04 -1.74
C HIS A 16 -3.12 5.78 -0.56
N ALA A 17 -2.34 6.82 -0.84
CA ALA A 17 -1.76 7.70 0.16
C ALA A 17 -1.60 9.12 -0.41
N GLU A 18 -1.30 10.11 0.43
CA GLU A 18 -1.10 11.50 -0.01
C GLU A 18 0.26 11.66 -0.70
N PHE A 19 1.28 10.99 -0.19
CA PHE A 19 2.66 11.04 -0.62
C PHE A 19 3.16 9.66 -1.07
N ALA A 20 4.05 9.64 -2.07
CA ALA A 20 4.62 8.39 -2.58
C ALA A 20 5.46 7.66 -1.52
N GLU A 21 6.11 8.44 -0.65
CA GLU A 21 6.99 7.98 0.42
C GLU A 21 6.25 7.14 1.46
N GLU A 22 4.97 7.41 1.72
CA GLU A 22 4.12 6.61 2.61
C GLU A 22 3.95 5.18 2.04
N LEU A 23 3.69 5.07 0.74
CA LEU A 23 3.56 3.79 0.06
C LEU A 23 4.90 3.06 -0.03
N GLU A 24 5.99 3.78 -0.33
CA GLU A 24 7.33 3.17 -0.34
C GLU A 24 7.73 2.66 1.06
N GLY A 25 7.44 3.41 2.12
CA GLY A 25 7.67 3.01 3.51
C GLY A 25 6.90 1.74 3.87
N LEU A 26 5.59 1.71 3.58
CA LEU A 26 4.75 0.54 3.77
C LEU A 26 5.30 -0.68 3.03
N PHE A 27 5.65 -0.53 1.76
CA PHE A 27 6.16 -1.66 0.98
C PHE A 27 7.54 -2.12 1.39
N ALA A 28 8.39 -1.22 1.89
CA ALA A 28 9.67 -1.59 2.48
C ALA A 28 9.45 -2.44 3.74
N TYR A 29 8.55 -2.04 4.63
CA TYR A 29 8.18 -2.80 5.82
C TYR A 29 7.61 -4.18 5.45
N LEU A 30 6.61 -4.23 4.56
CA LEU A 30 5.99 -5.48 4.12
C LEU A 30 6.98 -6.43 3.42
N LYS A 31 7.93 -5.89 2.65
CA LYS A 31 9.00 -6.68 2.03
C LYS A 31 9.93 -7.27 3.08
N GLN A 32 10.32 -6.50 4.09
CA GLN A 32 11.27 -6.94 5.12
C GLN A 32 10.64 -7.92 6.11
N GLN A 33 9.44 -7.64 6.60
CA GLN A 33 8.79 -8.43 7.67
C GLN A 33 7.96 -9.59 7.14
N HIS A 34 7.36 -9.44 5.95
CA HIS A 34 6.39 -10.40 5.41
C HIS A 34 6.75 -10.94 4.03
N GLY A 35 7.91 -10.56 3.48
CA GLY A 35 8.42 -11.10 2.22
C GLY A 35 7.58 -10.72 1.00
N LEU A 36 6.86 -9.60 1.01
CA LEU A 36 6.07 -9.12 -0.13
C LEU A 36 6.97 -8.99 -1.38
N LYS A 37 6.58 -9.65 -2.49
CA LYS A 37 7.38 -9.71 -3.73
C LYS A 37 6.80 -8.96 -4.92
N LYS A 38 5.48 -8.99 -5.10
CA LYS A 38 4.83 -8.46 -6.31
C LYS A 38 3.88 -7.31 -5.95
N ARG A 39 4.24 -6.12 -6.42
CA ARG A 39 3.47 -4.87 -6.33
C ARG A 39 3.77 -3.99 -7.53
N SER A 40 2.95 -2.99 -7.79
CA SER A 40 3.36 -1.88 -8.65
C SER A 40 4.31 -0.94 -7.91
N ILE A 41 4.93 -0.03 -8.64
CA ILE A 41 5.48 1.20 -8.04
C ILE A 41 4.33 2.15 -7.67
N PRO A 42 4.49 3.00 -6.63
CA PRO A 42 3.63 4.16 -6.43
C PRO A 42 3.61 5.03 -7.67
N MET A 43 2.41 5.47 -8.04
CA MET A 43 2.20 6.37 -9.17
C MET A 43 1.14 7.42 -8.80
N PRO A 44 1.14 8.60 -9.44
CA PRO A 44 0.12 9.60 -9.17
C PRO A 44 -1.29 9.05 -9.40
N ASP A 45 -2.15 9.17 -8.40
CA ASP A 45 -3.57 8.82 -8.51
C ASP A 45 -4.31 9.96 -9.24
N ARG A 46 -4.76 9.67 -10.46
CA ARG A 46 -5.42 10.66 -11.32
C ARG A 46 -6.90 10.85 -10.99
N GLU A 47 -7.51 9.96 -10.23
CA GLU A 47 -8.94 9.99 -9.91
C GLU A 47 -9.18 10.68 -8.56
N ASN A 48 -8.37 10.35 -7.55
CA ASN A 48 -8.57 10.83 -6.17
C ASN A 48 -7.50 11.85 -5.74
N GLY A 49 -6.44 12.04 -6.53
CA GLY A 49 -5.26 12.78 -6.12
C GLY A 49 -4.35 11.97 -5.18
N GLY A 50 -3.13 12.46 -4.95
CA GLY A 50 -2.11 11.74 -4.20
C GLY A 50 -1.46 10.63 -5.04
N TYR A 51 -1.21 9.49 -4.41
CA TYR A 51 -0.54 8.33 -5.01
C TYR A 51 -1.30 7.04 -4.78
N VAL A 52 -1.21 6.14 -5.77
CA VAL A 52 -1.77 4.79 -5.73
C VAL A 52 -0.72 3.75 -6.07
N ALA A 53 -0.83 2.58 -5.46
CA ALA A 53 -0.09 1.39 -5.82
C ALA A 53 -0.99 0.14 -5.73
N PHE A 54 -0.65 -0.88 -6.50
CA PHE A 54 -1.43 -2.11 -6.61
C PHE A 54 -0.67 -3.30 -6.03
N LEU A 55 -1.36 -4.13 -5.26
CA LEU A 55 -0.85 -5.39 -4.72
C LEU A 55 -1.25 -6.55 -5.63
N TYR A 56 -0.26 -7.15 -6.30
CA TYR A 56 -0.48 -8.33 -7.15
C TYR A 56 -0.26 -9.65 -6.40
N ALA A 57 0.37 -9.60 -5.23
CA ALA A 57 0.57 -10.76 -4.38
C ALA A 57 -0.57 -10.86 -3.35
N PRO A 58 -1.05 -12.09 -3.04
CA PRO A 58 -1.95 -12.30 -1.92
C PRO A 58 -1.31 -11.77 -0.62
N ILE A 59 -2.11 -11.07 0.17
CA ILE A 59 -1.73 -10.57 1.50
C ILE A 59 -2.87 -10.83 2.48
N ASP A 60 -2.54 -11.21 3.71
CA ASP A 60 -3.54 -11.26 4.78
C ASP A 60 -3.96 -9.82 5.12
N PRO A 61 -5.26 -9.47 5.06
CA PRO A 61 -5.75 -8.13 5.41
C PRO A 61 -5.31 -7.66 6.80
N ARG A 62 -5.14 -8.58 7.76
CA ARG A 62 -4.69 -8.26 9.13
C ARG A 62 -3.23 -7.84 9.14
N VAL A 63 -2.40 -8.49 8.34
CA VAL A 63 -0.98 -8.13 8.18
C VAL A 63 -0.86 -6.76 7.53
N LEU A 64 -1.68 -6.48 6.50
CA LEU A 64 -1.68 -5.17 5.85
C LEU A 64 -2.15 -4.06 6.81
N ALA A 65 -3.23 -4.29 7.56
CA ALA A 65 -3.72 -3.34 8.54
C ALA A 65 -2.68 -3.02 9.62
N GLN A 66 -2.04 -4.05 10.18
CA GLN A 66 -0.95 -3.87 11.16
C GLN A 66 0.23 -3.11 10.57
N ALA A 67 0.66 -3.45 9.34
CA ALA A 67 1.76 -2.75 8.70
C ALA A 67 1.45 -1.26 8.45
N ILE A 68 0.19 -0.91 8.16
CA ILE A 68 -0.25 0.48 8.02
C ILE A 68 -0.15 1.23 9.36
N GLU A 69 -0.54 0.60 10.47
CA GLU A 69 -0.41 1.20 11.81
C GLU A 69 1.05 1.42 12.22
N GLU A 70 1.95 0.52 11.85
CA GLU A 70 3.38 0.59 12.20
C GLU A 70 4.16 1.67 11.42
N VAL A 71 3.71 1.99 10.20
CA VAL A 71 4.33 3.06 9.40
C VAL A 71 3.65 4.42 9.61
N ALA A 72 2.65 4.50 10.49
CA ALA A 72 1.86 5.70 10.77
C ALA A 72 2.35 6.61 11.90
#